data_AF-A0A3S9FAH3-F1
#
_entry.id   AF-A0A3S9FAH3-F1
#
_cell.length_a   1.000
_cell.length_b   1.000
_cell.length_c   1.000
_cell.angle_alpha   90.00
_cell.angle_beta   90.00
_cell.angle_gamma   90.00
#
_symmetry.space_group_name_H-M   'P 1'
#
loop_
_entity.id
_entity.type
_entity.pdbx_description
1 polymer ?
#
loop_
_entity_poly.entity_id
_entity_poly.type
_entity_poly.pdbx_seq_one_letter_code
_entity_poly.pdbx_strand_id
1 'polypeptide(L)'
;MPAHSGFPLNGLNAATLAAAIATHVEWAPELTDQSQSEPGTPASLLSIRDDKAGYDVTTPASAYVSFNVLSYRRTPDEVLDRFERLCAQAASACLGALKQRLGPSSGPAAIDLVESIALHRYEAVANGLDGEAMARLGAVGASLANGELSLPEQCRLFIEEAWRLSGLSGPAVVIGFGSIPYLPTNLSQTPAARRLRAIAGEIAAKAAGLYGCTIACADYFAGISDMSFFGEAAESSLDVVARNTPMWRDGVRWPAQRGLANIPTINIGPWGRDYHTPLERLHTGYAFSVLPRVVSQVCVALLDER
;
A
#
# COMPACT_ATOMS: atom_id res chain seq x y z
N MET A 1 3.18 19.02 17.52
CA MET A 1 3.19 20.24 18.36
C MET A 1 3.77 21.37 17.52
N PRO A 2 2.91 22.24 16.97
CA PRO A 2 3.35 23.37 16.15
C PRO A 2 4.23 24.32 16.94
N ALA A 3 5.24 24.91 16.30
CA ALA A 3 6.11 25.94 16.86
C ALA A 3 6.09 27.18 15.97
N HIS A 4 6.24 28.35 16.57
CA HIS A 4 6.51 29.58 15.83
C HIS A 4 7.91 29.51 15.18
N SER A 5 8.07 30.04 13.98
CA SER A 5 9.31 29.95 13.18
C SER A 5 10.50 30.64 13.82
N GLY A 6 10.25 31.64 14.67
CA GLY A 6 11.27 32.27 15.53
C GLY A 6 11.75 31.40 16.69
N PHE A 7 11.04 30.31 17.00
CA PHE A 7 11.40 29.34 18.06
C PHE A 7 11.20 27.89 17.57
N PRO A 8 11.84 27.50 16.44
CA PRO A 8 11.49 26.28 15.72
C PRO A 8 11.84 24.99 16.50
N LEU A 9 12.70 25.10 17.50
CA LEU A 9 13.10 23.99 18.37
C LEU A 9 12.12 23.75 19.53
N ASN A 10 11.13 24.63 19.76
CA ASN A 10 10.17 24.48 20.86
C ASN A 10 9.08 23.43 20.59
N GLY A 11 9.05 22.85 19.40
CA GLY A 11 8.06 21.85 19.00
C GLY A 11 8.61 20.86 17.99
N LEU A 12 7.73 20.01 17.49
CA LEU A 12 8.05 19.03 16.46
C LEU A 12 7.24 19.36 15.20
N ASN A 13 7.95 19.77 14.15
CA ASN A 13 7.38 20.04 12.85
C ASN A 13 6.94 18.73 12.19
N ALA A 14 5.64 18.57 11.95
CA ALA A 14 5.08 17.36 11.34
C ALA A 14 5.63 17.11 9.92
N ALA A 15 5.90 18.16 9.14
CA ALA A 15 6.49 18.03 7.81
C ALA A 15 7.92 17.49 7.86
N THR A 16 8.71 17.86 8.87
CA THR A 16 10.07 17.29 9.06
C THR A 16 10.00 15.81 9.43
N LEU A 17 9.05 15.42 10.29
CA LEU A 17 8.83 14.02 10.62
C LEU A 17 8.39 13.20 9.41
N ALA A 18 7.44 13.72 8.62
CA ALA A 18 6.98 13.09 7.39
C ALA A 18 8.13 12.94 6.37
N ALA A 19 9.00 13.94 6.24
CA ALA A 19 10.17 13.87 5.37
C ALA A 19 11.17 12.81 5.85
N ALA A 20 11.41 12.70 7.15
CA ALA A 20 12.27 11.67 7.72
C ALA A 20 11.73 10.26 7.43
N ILE A 21 10.41 10.05 7.58
CA ILE A 21 9.74 8.79 7.22
C ILE A 21 9.86 8.54 5.71
N ALA A 22 9.59 9.55 4.88
CA ALA A 22 9.73 9.46 3.43
C ALA A 22 11.12 9.00 3.00
N THR A 23 12.18 9.62 3.52
CA THR A 23 13.56 9.22 3.18
C THR A 23 13.91 7.83 3.67
N HIS A 24 13.38 7.40 4.82
CA HIS A 24 13.70 6.09 5.40
C HIS A 24 12.92 4.94 4.75
N VAL A 25 11.69 5.20 4.29
CA VAL A 25 10.81 4.20 3.67
C VAL A 25 11.03 4.10 2.16
N GLU A 26 11.39 5.21 1.50
CA GLU A 26 11.67 5.20 0.06
C GLU A 26 12.76 4.19 -0.27
N TRP A 27 12.42 3.26 -1.15
CA TRP A 27 13.26 2.13 -1.57
C TRP A 27 13.68 1.14 -0.47
N ALA A 28 13.01 1.13 0.68
CA ALA A 28 13.38 0.28 1.81
C ALA A 28 13.37 -1.23 1.43
N PRO A 29 14.51 -1.94 1.52
CA PRO A 29 14.59 -3.36 1.17
C PRO A 29 13.73 -4.24 2.08
N GLU A 30 13.41 -3.78 3.30
CA GLU A 30 12.53 -4.46 4.23
C GLU A 30 11.11 -4.58 3.68
N LEU A 31 10.66 -3.66 2.83
CA LEU A 31 9.37 -3.68 2.15
C LEU A 31 9.43 -4.35 0.78
N THR A 32 10.61 -4.55 0.21
CA THR A 32 10.82 -5.28 -1.04
C THR A 32 10.58 -6.77 -0.83
N ASP A 33 9.51 -7.31 -1.43
CA ASP A 33 9.20 -8.73 -1.39
C ASP A 33 9.93 -9.50 -2.49
N GLN A 34 10.72 -10.50 -2.13
CA GLN A 34 11.58 -11.21 -3.08
C GLN A 34 10.85 -12.44 -3.64
N SER A 35 11.00 -12.70 -4.93
CA SER A 35 10.55 -13.93 -5.57
C SER A 35 11.73 -14.73 -6.15
N GLN A 36 11.52 -16.01 -6.45
CA GLN A 36 12.55 -16.83 -7.09
C GLN A 36 12.74 -16.48 -8.58
N SER A 37 11.70 -15.95 -9.23
CA SER A 37 11.68 -15.67 -10.67
C SER A 37 12.11 -14.24 -11.01
N GLU A 38 11.81 -13.26 -10.16
CA GLU A 38 12.12 -11.85 -10.38
C GLU A 38 12.52 -11.10 -9.09
N PRO A 39 13.40 -10.08 -9.18
CA PRO A 39 13.70 -9.22 -8.04
C PRO A 39 12.45 -8.48 -7.58
N GLY A 40 12.33 -8.32 -6.26
CA GLY A 40 11.25 -7.52 -5.67
C GLY A 40 11.26 -6.06 -6.11
N THR A 41 10.09 -5.44 -6.19
CA THR A 41 9.99 -3.99 -6.39
C THR A 41 10.00 -3.28 -5.04
N PRO A 42 10.88 -2.28 -4.86
CA PRO A 42 10.97 -1.58 -3.59
C PRO A 42 9.84 -0.57 -3.42
N ALA A 43 9.59 -0.16 -2.17
CA ALA A 43 8.57 0.85 -1.88
C ALA A 43 8.86 2.17 -2.61
N SER A 44 7.81 2.84 -3.09
CA SER A 44 7.92 4.09 -3.86
C SER A 44 7.00 5.15 -3.27
N LEU A 45 7.55 6.33 -2.99
CA LEU A 45 6.87 7.49 -2.47
C LEU A 45 5.99 8.08 -3.56
N LEU A 46 4.68 8.15 -3.28
CA LEU A 46 3.69 8.68 -4.22
C LEU A 46 3.32 10.13 -3.92
N SER A 47 3.35 10.51 -2.64
CA SER A 47 2.94 11.84 -2.21
C SER A 47 3.52 12.16 -0.83
N ILE A 48 3.91 13.43 -0.64
CA ILE A 48 4.26 14.02 0.64
C ILE A 48 3.76 15.46 0.67
N ARG A 49 3.07 15.85 1.74
CA ARG A 49 2.59 17.23 1.93
C ARG A 49 2.18 17.50 3.37
N ASP A 50 2.06 18.78 3.72
CA ASP A 50 1.50 19.21 5.00
C ASP A 50 0.04 19.71 4.88
N ASP A 51 -0.55 20.10 6.01
CA ASP A 51 -1.94 20.56 6.12
C ASP A 51 -2.13 22.07 5.93
N LYS A 52 -1.07 22.84 5.65
CA LYS A 52 -1.18 24.29 5.53
C LYS A 52 -1.85 24.68 4.23
N ALA A 53 -3.04 25.28 4.34
CA ALA A 53 -3.75 25.87 3.21
C ALA A 53 -3.22 27.28 2.83
N GLY A 54 -2.41 27.91 3.69
CA GLY A 54 -1.91 29.26 3.50
C GLY A 54 -0.65 29.54 4.31
N TYR A 55 -0.04 30.70 4.04
CA TYR A 55 1.18 31.12 4.73
C TYR A 55 0.88 31.69 6.12
N ASP A 56 1.61 31.17 7.11
CA ASP A 56 1.84 31.81 8.40
C ASP A 56 3.22 31.36 8.94
N VAL A 57 3.63 31.96 10.05
CA VAL A 57 4.94 31.72 10.69
C VAL A 57 4.95 30.51 11.65
N THR A 58 3.95 29.65 11.61
CA THR A 58 3.84 28.46 12.48
C THR A 58 4.13 27.20 11.68
N THR A 59 4.95 26.30 12.24
CA THR A 59 5.25 25.01 11.61
C THR A 59 3.97 24.17 11.45
N PRO A 60 3.86 23.34 10.40
CA PRO A 60 2.72 22.45 10.22
C PRO A 60 2.41 21.59 11.45
N ALA A 61 1.11 21.43 11.72
CA ALA A 61 0.61 20.63 12.84
C ALA A 61 0.49 19.15 12.47
N SER A 62 0.11 18.88 11.22
CA SER A 62 0.04 17.55 10.64
C SER A 62 0.70 17.53 9.26
N ALA A 63 1.05 16.32 8.81
CA ALA A 63 1.57 16.06 7.49
C ALA A 63 1.21 14.64 7.08
N TYR A 64 1.15 14.42 5.77
CA TYR A 64 0.76 13.16 5.16
C TYR A 64 1.82 12.68 4.18
N VAL A 65 2.02 11.37 4.17
CA VAL A 65 2.92 10.68 3.26
C VAL A 65 2.28 9.37 2.82
N SER A 66 2.34 9.07 1.53
CA SER A 66 1.80 7.82 0.96
C SER A 66 2.83 7.12 0.09
N PHE A 67 2.85 5.80 0.17
CA PHE A 67 3.76 4.94 -0.59
C PHE A 67 2.99 3.87 -1.35
N ASN A 68 3.53 3.47 -2.50
CA ASN A 68 3.21 2.21 -3.13
C ASN A 68 4.13 1.13 -2.56
N VAL A 69 3.55 0.01 -2.12
CA VAL A 69 4.30 -1.17 -1.65
C VAL A 69 3.74 -2.39 -2.37
N LEU A 70 4.54 -3.00 -3.24
CA LEU A 70 4.15 -4.25 -3.92
C LEU A 70 4.40 -5.44 -2.98
N SER A 71 3.32 -6.15 -2.65
CA SER A 71 3.35 -7.39 -1.88
C SER A 71 3.15 -8.59 -2.81
N TYR A 72 4.12 -9.51 -2.85
CA TYR A 72 4.08 -10.69 -3.72
C TYR A 72 3.57 -11.92 -2.96
N ARG A 73 4.20 -12.21 -1.83
CA ARG A 73 3.92 -13.33 -0.92
C ARG A 73 3.49 -12.86 0.46
N ARG A 74 3.88 -11.65 0.84
CA ARG A 74 3.60 -11.10 2.17
C ARG A 74 2.13 -10.78 2.33
N THR A 75 1.58 -11.21 3.45
CA THR A 75 0.24 -10.83 3.88
C THR A 75 0.18 -9.34 4.20
N PRO A 76 -1.02 -8.72 4.17
CA PRO A 76 -1.18 -7.32 4.55
C PRO A 76 -0.69 -6.99 5.96
N ASP A 77 -0.81 -7.91 6.91
CA ASP A 77 -0.29 -7.74 8.27
C ASP A 77 1.24 -7.66 8.26
N GLU A 78 1.94 -8.59 7.59
CA GLU A 78 3.41 -8.57 7.50
C GLU A 78 3.94 -7.28 6.85
N VAL A 79 3.20 -6.73 5.87
CA VAL A 79 3.53 -5.45 5.23
C VAL A 79 3.36 -4.30 6.22
N LEU A 80 2.23 -4.22 6.93
CA LEU A 80 1.99 -3.18 7.95
C LEU A 80 3.02 -3.25 9.07
N ASP A 81 3.35 -4.44 9.55
CA ASP A 81 4.38 -4.72 10.56
C ASP A 81 5.74 -4.13 10.21
N ARG A 82 6.16 -4.31 8.96
CA ARG A 82 7.44 -3.80 8.43
C ARG A 82 7.40 -2.30 8.27
N PHE A 83 6.29 -1.78 7.73
CA PHE A 83 6.06 -0.35 7.56
C PHE A 83 6.07 0.40 8.89
N GLU A 84 5.40 -0.16 9.90
CA GLU A 84 5.36 0.27 11.29
C GLU A 84 6.77 0.38 11.89
N ARG A 85 7.59 -0.67 11.74
CA ARG A 85 8.98 -0.65 12.22
C ARG A 85 9.83 0.42 11.54
N LEU A 86 9.71 0.59 10.23
CA LEU A 86 10.43 1.64 9.49
C LEU A 86 10.00 3.04 9.95
N CYS A 87 8.70 3.28 10.12
CA CYS A 87 8.19 4.55 10.62
C CYS A 87 8.69 4.84 12.04
N ALA A 88 8.70 3.83 12.93
CA ALA A 88 9.19 3.97 14.30
C ALA A 88 10.69 4.30 14.35
N GLN A 89 11.50 3.66 13.50
CA GLN A 89 12.93 3.96 13.37
C GLN A 89 13.17 5.40 12.90
N ALA A 90 12.47 5.83 11.84
CA ALA A 90 12.58 7.17 11.31
C ALA A 90 12.13 8.24 12.31
N ALA A 91 11.03 8.00 13.02
CA ALA A 91 10.51 8.89 14.04
C ALA A 91 11.48 9.02 15.23
N SER A 92 12.03 7.91 15.71
CA SER A 92 13.03 7.89 16.78
C SER A 92 14.31 8.66 16.37
N ALA A 93 14.83 8.41 15.17
CA ALA A 93 15.99 9.13 14.64
C ALA A 93 15.73 10.63 14.50
N CYS A 94 14.54 11.02 14.00
CA CYS A 94 14.14 12.42 13.86
C CYS A 94 14.07 13.12 15.23
N LEU A 95 13.42 12.49 16.22
CA LEU A 95 13.32 13.03 17.58
C LEU A 95 14.71 13.14 18.23
N GLY A 96 15.56 12.12 18.09
CA GLY A 96 16.93 12.14 18.59
C GLY A 96 17.75 13.29 17.98
N ALA A 97 17.64 13.49 16.67
CA ALA A 97 18.32 14.60 15.99
C ALA A 97 17.79 15.99 16.40
N LEU A 98 16.51 16.11 16.77
CA LEU A 98 15.96 17.34 17.33
C LEU A 98 16.49 17.60 18.74
N LYS A 99 16.48 16.58 19.62
CA LYS A 99 17.03 16.67 20.98
C LYS A 99 18.52 17.03 21.00
N GLN A 100 19.30 16.47 20.07
CA GLN A 100 20.72 16.84 19.93
C GLN A 100 20.92 18.31 19.55
N ARG A 101 20.04 18.88 18.72
CA ARG A 101 20.10 20.30 18.32
C ARG A 101 19.69 21.25 19.43
N LEU A 102 18.76 20.86 20.30
CA LEU A 102 18.44 21.62 21.50
C LEU A 102 19.66 21.72 22.42
N GLY A 103 20.36 20.61 22.63
CA GLY A 103 21.54 20.58 23.50
C GLY A 103 21.21 20.93 24.96
N PRO A 104 22.21 20.85 25.87
CA PRO A 104 22.00 21.01 27.31
C PRO A 104 21.76 22.46 27.76
N SER A 105 22.00 23.45 26.88
CA SER A 105 21.93 24.88 27.21
C SER A 105 20.66 25.57 26.73
N SER A 106 19.74 24.84 26.09
CA SER A 106 18.43 25.39 25.73
C SER A 106 17.55 25.51 26.97
N GLY A 107 16.79 26.60 27.08
CA GLY A 107 15.74 26.70 28.09
C GLY A 107 14.68 25.59 27.91
N PRO A 108 13.86 25.29 28.92
CA PRO A 108 12.91 24.18 28.87
C PRO A 108 11.97 24.32 27.68
N ALA A 109 12.05 23.38 26.74
CA ALA A 109 11.19 23.31 25.58
C ALA A 109 10.15 22.21 25.79
N ALA A 110 8.93 22.40 25.28
CA ALA A 110 7.86 21.42 25.47
C ALA A 110 8.18 20.05 24.82
N ILE A 111 9.11 20.02 23.87
CA ILE A 111 9.65 18.81 23.25
C ILE A 111 10.59 18.01 24.17
N ASP A 112 11.16 18.62 25.22
CA ASP A 112 12.02 17.91 26.19
C ASP A 112 11.23 16.85 26.97
N LEU A 113 9.91 17.06 27.12
CA LEU A 113 8.98 16.13 27.78
C LEU A 113 8.57 14.97 26.87
N VAL A 114 8.89 15.02 25.57
CA VAL A 114 8.53 13.97 24.62
C VAL A 114 9.63 12.92 24.62
N GLU A 115 9.40 11.78 25.27
CA GLU A 115 10.35 10.66 25.30
C GLU A 115 10.39 9.91 23.97
N SER A 116 9.22 9.67 23.38
CA SER A 116 9.03 8.96 22.11
C SER A 116 7.86 9.55 21.32
N ILE A 117 7.84 9.27 20.01
CA ILE A 117 6.70 9.57 19.14
C ILE A 117 5.84 8.32 19.08
N ALA A 118 4.56 8.44 19.44
CA ALA A 118 3.64 7.31 19.43
C ALA A 118 3.37 6.85 17.99
N LEU A 119 3.25 5.54 17.78
CA LEU A 119 2.87 4.96 16.50
C LEU A 119 1.59 4.16 16.67
N HIS A 120 0.63 4.37 15.78
CA HIS A 120 -0.66 3.69 15.81
C HIS A 120 -1.02 3.17 14.42
N ARG A 121 -1.47 1.93 14.35
CA ARG A 121 -2.33 1.51 13.24
C ARG A 121 -3.67 2.22 13.33
N TYR A 122 -4.26 2.55 12.19
CA TYR A 122 -5.59 3.15 12.12
C TYR A 122 -6.62 2.32 12.91
N GLU A 123 -6.57 0.98 12.83
CA GLU A 123 -7.53 0.14 13.57
C GLU A 123 -7.49 0.39 15.09
N ALA A 124 -6.30 0.65 15.64
CA ALA A 124 -6.13 0.90 17.08
C ALA A 124 -6.72 2.26 17.48
N VAL A 125 -6.58 3.27 16.63
CA VAL A 125 -7.21 4.59 16.84
C VAL A 125 -8.73 4.45 16.78
N ALA A 126 -9.24 3.76 15.75
CA ALA A 126 -10.68 3.57 15.55
C ALA A 126 -11.33 2.77 16.68
N ASN A 127 -10.68 1.70 17.16
CA ASN A 127 -11.18 0.88 18.27
C ASN A 127 -11.21 1.61 19.62
N GLY A 128 -10.44 2.70 19.76
CA GLY A 128 -10.43 3.53 20.96
C GLY A 128 -11.57 4.56 21.03
N LEU A 129 -12.34 4.71 19.96
CA LEU A 129 -13.42 5.70 19.89
C LEU A 129 -14.68 5.21 20.61
N ASP A 130 -15.33 6.11 21.36
CA ASP A 130 -16.66 5.84 21.93
C ASP A 130 -17.76 5.90 20.86
N GLY A 131 -18.99 5.55 21.27
CA GLY A 131 -20.14 5.49 20.35
C GLY A 131 -20.49 6.85 19.71
N GLU A 132 -20.29 7.98 20.40
CA GLU A 132 -20.58 9.31 19.85
C GLU A 132 -19.51 9.69 18.83
N ALA A 133 -18.24 9.50 19.16
CA ALA A 133 -17.10 9.70 18.28
C ALA A 133 -17.25 8.84 17.01
N MET A 134 -17.60 7.55 17.14
CA MET A 134 -17.82 6.67 15.99
C MET A 134 -18.98 7.13 15.11
N ALA A 135 -20.08 7.64 15.69
CA ALA A 135 -21.20 8.17 14.91
C ALA A 135 -20.80 9.42 14.12
N ARG A 136 -20.03 10.33 14.74
CA ARG A 136 -19.50 11.55 14.09
C ARG A 136 -18.53 11.21 12.97
N LEU A 137 -17.58 10.33 13.24
CA LEU A 137 -16.62 9.85 12.25
C LEU A 137 -17.35 9.17 11.08
N GLY A 138 -18.41 8.42 11.37
CA GLY A 138 -19.27 7.82 10.37
C GLY A 138 -19.97 8.84 9.46
N ALA A 139 -20.43 9.98 10.00
CA ALA A 139 -21.01 11.05 9.19
C ALA A 139 -19.97 11.72 8.29
N VAL A 140 -18.74 11.89 8.78
CA VAL A 140 -17.61 12.40 7.98
C VAL A 140 -17.29 11.45 6.82
N GLY A 141 -17.22 10.14 7.07
CA GLY A 141 -17.04 9.13 6.03
C GLY A 141 -18.08 9.22 4.91
N ALA A 142 -19.37 9.28 5.28
CA ALA A 142 -20.45 9.44 4.31
C ALA A 142 -20.33 10.76 3.50
N SER A 143 -19.91 11.86 4.14
CA SER A 143 -19.69 13.12 3.44
C SER A 143 -18.50 13.05 2.47
N LEU A 144 -17.38 12.47 2.89
CA LEU A 144 -16.17 12.35 2.07
C LEU A 144 -16.41 11.45 0.85
N ALA A 145 -17.13 10.34 1.03
CA ALA A 145 -17.44 9.40 -0.05
C ALA A 145 -18.34 10.00 -1.15
N ASN A 146 -19.12 11.03 -0.84
CA ASN A 146 -19.94 11.75 -1.81
C ASN A 146 -19.20 12.91 -2.51
N GLY A 147 -17.96 13.20 -2.11
CA GLY A 147 -17.13 14.24 -2.72
C GLY A 147 -16.33 13.75 -3.93
N GLU A 148 -15.54 14.65 -4.52
CA GLU A 148 -14.68 14.37 -5.68
C GLU A 148 -13.22 14.02 -5.30
N LEU A 149 -12.93 13.88 -4.00
CA LEU A 149 -11.59 13.58 -3.52
C LEU A 149 -11.18 12.16 -3.89
N SER A 150 -9.90 11.96 -4.20
CA SER A 150 -9.34 10.62 -4.39
C SER A 150 -9.42 9.80 -3.09
N LEU A 151 -9.45 8.47 -3.19
CA LEU A 151 -9.52 7.60 -2.01
C LEU A 151 -8.38 7.86 -0.98
N PRO A 152 -7.10 8.07 -1.38
CA PRO A 152 -6.05 8.45 -0.43
C PRO A 152 -6.35 9.76 0.31
N GLU A 153 -6.90 10.76 -0.38
CA GLU A 153 -7.27 12.04 0.21
C GLU A 153 -8.45 11.92 1.17
N GLN A 154 -9.45 11.09 0.84
CA GLN A 154 -10.53 10.76 1.76
C GLN A 154 -9.97 10.06 3.00
N CYS A 155 -9.10 9.06 2.84
CA CYS A 155 -8.45 8.36 3.96
C CYS A 155 -7.65 9.31 4.86
N ARG A 156 -6.92 10.26 4.28
CA ARG A 156 -6.17 11.27 5.05
C ARG A 156 -7.10 12.10 5.94
N LEU A 157 -8.14 12.71 5.36
CA LEU A 157 -9.09 13.53 6.11
C LEU A 157 -9.83 12.72 7.18
N PHE A 158 -10.14 11.46 6.87
CA PHE A 158 -10.79 10.56 7.82
C PHE A 158 -9.88 10.21 9.00
N ILE A 159 -8.58 9.96 8.76
CA ILE A 159 -7.59 9.74 9.83
C ILE A 159 -7.44 10.99 10.71
N GLU A 160 -7.36 12.17 10.11
CA GLU A 160 -7.26 13.44 10.85
C GLU A 160 -8.44 13.62 11.81
N GLU A 161 -9.65 13.33 11.33
CA GLU A 161 -10.86 13.39 12.16
C GLU A 161 -10.89 12.29 13.23
N ALA A 162 -10.50 11.05 12.90
CA ALA A 162 -10.42 9.96 13.85
C ALA A 162 -9.42 10.28 14.98
N TRP A 163 -8.26 10.85 14.63
CA TRP A 163 -7.28 11.31 15.61
C TRP A 163 -7.85 12.40 16.51
N ARG A 164 -8.52 13.42 15.93
CA ARG A 164 -9.16 14.50 16.70
C ARG A 164 -10.21 13.97 17.68
N LEU A 165 -11.05 13.03 17.22
CA LEU A 165 -12.12 12.43 18.02
C LEU A 165 -11.59 11.48 19.10
N SER A 166 -10.42 10.88 18.90
CA SER A 166 -9.80 9.99 19.89
C SER A 166 -9.41 10.68 21.19
N GLY A 167 -9.22 12.01 21.17
CA GLY A 167 -8.71 12.76 22.31
C GLY A 167 -7.27 12.43 22.70
N LEU A 168 -6.57 11.60 21.92
CA LEU A 168 -5.17 11.31 22.12
C LEU A 168 -4.32 12.57 21.95
N SER A 169 -3.25 12.67 22.74
CA SER A 169 -2.40 13.85 22.82
C SER A 169 -0.95 13.53 22.53
N GLY A 170 -0.18 14.54 22.14
CA GLY A 170 1.24 14.42 21.83
C GLY A 170 1.53 14.15 20.35
N PRO A 171 2.81 14.13 19.95
CA PRO A 171 3.19 13.79 18.60
C PRO A 171 2.96 12.30 18.33
N ALA A 172 2.33 12.00 17.21
CA ALA A 172 2.05 10.63 16.81
C ALA A 172 2.12 10.45 15.29
N VAL A 173 2.27 9.20 14.88
CA VAL A 173 2.15 8.75 13.49
C VAL A 173 1.03 7.72 13.45
N VAL A 174 0.05 7.94 12.59
CA VAL A 174 -1.02 6.98 12.30
C VAL A 174 -0.77 6.37 10.92
N ILE A 175 -0.72 5.04 10.85
CA ILE A 175 -0.49 4.29 9.61
C ILE A 175 -1.72 3.47 9.22
N GLY A 176 -1.89 3.23 7.93
CA GLY A 176 -2.98 2.42 7.38
C GLY A 176 -2.87 2.32 5.86
N PHE A 177 -3.85 1.66 5.25
CA PHE A 177 -3.96 1.56 3.79
C PHE A 177 -4.75 2.74 3.24
N GLY A 178 -4.27 3.30 2.12
CA GLY A 178 -4.87 4.47 1.46
C GLY A 178 -5.54 4.16 0.11
N SER A 179 -5.59 2.90 -0.31
CA SER A 179 -6.11 2.48 -1.61
C SER A 179 -7.02 1.26 -1.48
N ILE A 180 -7.64 0.85 -2.60
CA ILE A 180 -8.41 -0.39 -2.68
C ILE A 180 -7.49 -1.62 -2.50
N PRO A 181 -8.03 -2.77 -2.04
CA PRO A 181 -7.21 -3.96 -1.75
C PRO A 181 -6.67 -4.57 -3.05
N TYR A 182 -5.35 -4.57 -3.22
CA TYR A 182 -4.67 -5.36 -4.24
C TYR A 182 -3.94 -6.52 -3.55
N LEU A 183 -4.69 -7.56 -3.19
CA LEU A 183 -4.12 -8.69 -2.46
C LEU A 183 -3.10 -9.45 -3.32
N PRO A 184 -2.03 -10.00 -2.70
CA PRO A 184 -1.13 -10.92 -3.37
C PRO A 184 -1.88 -12.21 -3.74
N THR A 185 -2.06 -12.46 -5.03
CA THR A 185 -2.71 -13.69 -5.50
C THR A 185 -1.70 -14.67 -6.06
N ASN A 186 -1.81 -15.92 -5.65
CA ASN A 186 -0.92 -16.99 -6.08
C ASN A 186 -1.73 -18.25 -6.38
N LEU A 187 -1.34 -19.01 -7.40
CA LEU A 187 -1.93 -20.33 -7.63
C LEU A 187 -1.72 -21.22 -6.40
N SER A 188 -2.82 -21.70 -5.83
CA SER A 188 -2.81 -22.56 -4.64
C SER A 188 -2.36 -24.00 -4.98
N GLN A 189 -2.50 -24.90 -4.00
CA GLN A 189 -2.23 -26.33 -4.18
C GLN A 189 -3.50 -27.15 -4.51
N THR A 190 -4.64 -26.49 -4.75
CA THR A 190 -5.87 -27.17 -5.18
C THR A 190 -5.62 -27.94 -6.48
N PRO A 191 -6.36 -29.04 -6.75
CA PRO A 191 -6.20 -29.79 -8.00
C PRO A 191 -6.31 -28.92 -9.25
N ALA A 192 -7.26 -27.97 -9.27
CA ALA A 192 -7.46 -27.04 -10.37
C ALA A 192 -6.26 -26.09 -10.56
N ALA A 193 -5.74 -25.50 -9.48
CA ALA A 193 -4.56 -24.63 -9.54
C ALA A 193 -3.30 -25.37 -9.98
N ARG A 194 -3.07 -26.59 -9.47
CA ARG A 194 -1.94 -27.44 -9.89
C ARG A 194 -2.04 -27.82 -11.37
N ARG A 195 -3.24 -28.14 -11.85
CA ARG A 195 -3.50 -28.44 -13.27
C ARG A 195 -3.23 -27.22 -14.15
N LEU A 196 -3.73 -26.05 -13.77
CA LEU A 196 -3.47 -24.80 -14.51
C LEU A 196 -1.97 -24.47 -14.57
N ARG A 197 -1.25 -24.62 -13.45
CA ARG A 197 0.20 -24.44 -13.40
C ARG A 197 0.94 -25.40 -14.33
N ALA A 198 0.56 -26.68 -14.34
CA ALA A 198 1.19 -27.69 -15.19
C ALA A 198 0.97 -27.39 -16.68
N ILE A 199 -0.26 -27.08 -17.08
CA ILE A 199 -0.60 -26.72 -18.47
C ILE A 199 0.21 -25.51 -18.94
N ALA A 200 0.23 -24.44 -18.14
CA ALA A 200 0.99 -23.22 -18.48
C ALA A 200 2.49 -23.51 -18.61
N GLY A 201 3.05 -24.28 -17.67
CA GLY A 201 4.47 -24.67 -17.70
C GLY A 201 4.84 -25.52 -18.91
N GLU A 202 3.99 -26.48 -19.30
CA GLU A 202 4.24 -27.31 -20.47
C GLU A 202 4.19 -26.53 -21.79
N ILE A 203 3.24 -25.60 -21.92
CA ILE A 203 3.13 -24.74 -23.11
C ILE A 203 4.33 -23.81 -23.19
N ALA A 204 4.74 -23.21 -22.07
CA ALA A 204 5.94 -22.38 -21.99
C ALA A 204 7.21 -23.17 -22.38
N ALA A 205 7.38 -24.40 -21.87
CA ALA A 205 8.52 -25.25 -22.20
C ALA A 205 8.61 -25.63 -23.69
N LYS A 206 7.46 -25.75 -24.37
CA LYS A 206 7.38 -26.07 -25.81
C LYS A 206 7.42 -24.83 -26.71
N ALA A 207 7.37 -23.63 -26.14
CA ALA A 207 7.19 -22.39 -26.89
C ALA A 207 8.27 -22.15 -27.96
N ALA A 208 9.53 -22.45 -27.66
CA ALA A 208 10.63 -22.27 -28.60
C ALA A 208 10.43 -23.07 -29.90
N GLY A 209 9.97 -24.32 -29.79
CA GLY A 209 9.67 -25.17 -30.95
C GLY A 209 8.36 -24.81 -31.65
N LEU A 210 7.34 -24.38 -30.91
CA LEU A 210 6.00 -24.10 -31.46
C LEU A 210 5.87 -22.71 -32.10
N TYR A 211 6.62 -21.74 -31.58
CA TYR A 211 6.45 -20.32 -31.89
C TYR A 211 7.75 -19.62 -32.31
N GLY A 212 8.92 -20.27 -32.17
CA GLY A 212 10.20 -19.64 -32.45
C GLY A 212 10.58 -18.55 -31.44
N CYS A 213 9.95 -18.53 -30.27
CA CYS A 213 10.25 -17.58 -29.19
C CYS A 213 10.18 -18.26 -27.81
N THR A 214 10.85 -17.67 -26.84
CA THR A 214 10.79 -18.12 -25.44
C THR A 214 9.58 -17.49 -24.74
N ILE A 215 8.85 -18.30 -23.99
CA ILE A 215 7.82 -17.85 -23.05
C ILE A 215 8.24 -18.33 -21.67
N ALA A 216 8.18 -17.44 -20.68
CA ALA A 216 8.47 -17.74 -19.29
C ALA A 216 7.21 -17.53 -18.44
N CYS A 217 7.06 -18.32 -17.39
CA CYS A 217 6.05 -18.11 -16.36
C CYS A 217 6.68 -17.28 -15.24
N ALA A 218 6.22 -16.04 -15.07
CA ALA A 218 6.57 -15.23 -13.91
C ALA A 218 5.61 -15.57 -12.76
N ASP A 219 6.13 -15.61 -11.53
CA ASP A 219 5.28 -15.86 -10.35
C ASP A 219 4.46 -14.61 -9.97
N TYR A 220 4.93 -13.42 -10.36
CA TYR A 220 4.34 -12.13 -9.99
C TYR A 220 4.26 -11.19 -11.17
N PHE A 221 3.29 -10.28 -11.11
CA PHE A 221 3.08 -9.22 -12.07
C PHE A 221 3.06 -7.89 -11.32
N ALA A 222 4.02 -7.01 -11.63
CA ALA A 222 4.16 -5.72 -10.95
C ALA A 222 3.12 -4.66 -11.41
N GLY A 223 2.31 -4.98 -12.40
CA GLY A 223 1.22 -4.12 -12.86
C GLY A 223 -0.10 -4.38 -12.12
N ILE A 224 -1.06 -3.49 -12.31
CA ILE A 224 -2.42 -3.66 -11.79
C ILE A 224 -3.13 -4.71 -12.64
N SER A 225 -3.79 -5.66 -11.98
CA SER A 225 -4.53 -6.73 -12.63
C SER A 225 -5.78 -7.08 -11.83
N ASP A 226 -6.86 -7.38 -12.54
CA ASP A 226 -8.09 -7.89 -11.92
C ASP A 226 -7.88 -9.23 -11.20
N MET A 227 -6.75 -9.90 -11.45
CA MET A 227 -6.32 -11.06 -10.67
C MET A 227 -6.32 -10.80 -9.17
N SER A 228 -6.06 -9.57 -8.70
CA SER A 228 -6.16 -9.24 -7.27
C SER A 228 -7.56 -9.44 -6.68
N PHE A 229 -8.59 -9.54 -7.52
CA PHE A 229 -9.99 -9.80 -7.14
C PHE A 229 -10.45 -11.22 -7.50
N PHE A 230 -10.00 -11.75 -8.64
CA PHE A 230 -10.40 -13.07 -9.14
C PHE A 230 -9.55 -14.21 -8.61
N GLY A 231 -8.27 -13.95 -8.37
CA GLY A 231 -7.27 -14.93 -7.98
C GLY A 231 -7.49 -15.48 -6.57
N GLU A 232 -6.62 -16.42 -6.21
CA GLU A 232 -6.67 -17.07 -4.90
C GLU A 232 -5.89 -16.27 -3.87
N ALA A 233 -6.57 -15.87 -2.79
CA ALA A 233 -5.99 -15.22 -1.62
C ALA A 233 -6.75 -15.63 -0.35
N ALA A 234 -6.09 -15.53 0.80
CA ALA A 234 -6.72 -15.84 2.08
C ALA A 234 -7.73 -14.74 2.47
N GLU A 235 -8.98 -15.09 2.78
CA GLU A 235 -10.00 -14.12 3.20
C GLU A 235 -9.58 -13.31 4.44
N SER A 236 -8.82 -13.92 5.36
CA SER A 236 -8.26 -13.20 6.52
C SER A 236 -7.35 -12.02 6.15
N SER A 237 -6.75 -12.02 4.95
CA SER A 237 -5.97 -10.88 4.45
C SER A 237 -6.87 -9.68 4.17
N LEU A 238 -8.08 -9.93 3.66
CA LEU A 238 -9.07 -8.89 3.41
C LEU A 238 -9.51 -8.23 4.72
N ASP A 239 -9.73 -9.01 5.78
CA ASP A 239 -10.13 -8.48 7.10
C ASP A 239 -9.08 -7.53 7.70
N VAL A 240 -7.79 -7.82 7.49
CA VAL A 240 -6.70 -6.93 7.91
C VAL A 240 -6.70 -5.64 7.12
N VAL A 241 -6.86 -5.72 5.78
CA VAL A 241 -6.93 -4.53 4.92
C VAL A 241 -8.14 -3.68 5.31
N ALA A 242 -9.30 -4.30 5.49
CA ALA A 242 -10.54 -3.63 5.87
C ALA A 242 -10.42 -2.84 7.17
N ARG A 243 -9.90 -3.47 8.24
CA ARG A 243 -9.73 -2.82 9.54
C ARG A 243 -8.71 -1.68 9.52
N ASN A 244 -7.75 -1.72 8.60
CA ASN A 244 -6.68 -0.73 8.48
C ASN A 244 -6.85 0.24 7.30
N THR A 245 -8.00 0.21 6.63
CA THR A 245 -8.35 1.19 5.58
C THR A 245 -9.41 2.15 6.14
N PRO A 246 -9.08 3.44 6.39
CA PRO A 246 -10.01 4.38 7.01
C PRO A 246 -11.36 4.49 6.32
N MET A 247 -11.33 4.59 4.98
CA MET A 247 -12.52 4.73 4.15
C MET A 247 -13.12 3.39 3.70
N TRP A 248 -12.82 2.26 4.37
CA TRP A 248 -13.28 0.94 3.95
C TRP A 248 -14.80 0.86 3.74
N ARG A 249 -15.57 1.39 4.68
CA ARG A 249 -17.04 1.29 4.66
C ARG A 249 -17.68 2.12 3.55
N ASP A 250 -17.23 3.36 3.38
CA ASP A 250 -17.93 4.36 2.55
C ASP A 250 -17.22 4.63 1.22
N GLY A 251 -15.88 4.60 1.20
CA GLY A 251 -15.07 4.94 0.04
C GLY A 251 -14.59 3.74 -0.79
N VAL A 252 -14.61 2.53 -0.24
CA VAL A 252 -14.26 1.29 -0.97
C VAL A 252 -15.53 0.55 -1.36
N ARG A 253 -15.75 0.42 -2.67
CA ARG A 253 -16.86 -0.40 -3.20
C ARG A 253 -16.45 -1.87 -3.18
N TRP A 254 -16.77 -2.56 -2.10
CA TRP A 254 -16.47 -3.98 -1.92
C TRP A 254 -17.73 -4.82 -1.67
N PRO A 255 -17.86 -6.03 -2.25
CA PRO A 255 -18.97 -6.91 -1.94
C PRO A 255 -18.96 -7.33 -0.46
N ALA A 256 -20.11 -7.29 0.21
CA ALA A 256 -20.24 -7.74 1.59
C ALA A 256 -19.98 -9.26 1.77
N GLN A 257 -20.12 -10.03 0.69
CA GLN A 257 -19.87 -11.47 0.64
C GLN A 257 -19.17 -11.83 -0.66
N ARG A 258 -18.30 -12.85 -0.62
CA ARG A 258 -17.56 -13.35 -1.79
C ARG A 258 -16.78 -12.25 -2.52
N GLY A 259 -16.15 -11.37 -1.74
CA GLY A 259 -15.32 -10.28 -2.27
C GLY A 259 -14.09 -10.76 -3.04
N LEU A 260 -13.67 -12.00 -2.79
CA LEU A 260 -12.64 -12.71 -3.57
C LEU A 260 -13.31 -13.86 -4.29
N ALA A 261 -13.08 -13.98 -5.60
CA ALA A 261 -13.64 -15.10 -6.36
C ALA A 261 -12.93 -16.42 -6.01
N ASN A 262 -11.66 -16.35 -5.59
CA ASN A 262 -10.82 -17.51 -5.26
C ASN A 262 -10.80 -18.56 -6.38
N ILE A 263 -10.62 -18.08 -7.60
CA ILE A 263 -10.52 -18.91 -8.81
C ILE A 263 -9.05 -19.01 -9.20
N PRO A 264 -8.50 -20.22 -9.42
CA PRO A 264 -7.17 -20.37 -9.98
C PRO A 264 -7.04 -19.61 -11.29
N THR A 265 -6.21 -18.58 -11.30
CA THR A 265 -6.11 -17.62 -12.40
C THR A 265 -4.63 -17.37 -12.72
N ILE A 266 -4.33 -17.20 -14.01
CA ILE A 266 -3.03 -16.74 -14.50
C ILE A 266 -3.25 -15.57 -15.46
N ASN A 267 -2.29 -14.65 -15.53
CA ASN A 267 -2.28 -13.60 -16.54
C ASN A 267 -1.49 -14.07 -17.76
N ILE A 268 -2.06 -13.93 -18.96
CA ILE A 268 -1.36 -14.17 -20.22
C ILE A 268 -1.50 -12.91 -21.07
N GLY A 269 -0.42 -12.14 -21.18
CA GLY A 269 -0.43 -10.83 -21.82
C GLY A 269 0.53 -10.72 -23.01
N PRO A 270 0.45 -9.61 -23.77
CA PRO A 270 1.42 -9.30 -24.81
C PRO A 270 2.79 -9.01 -24.20
N TRP A 271 3.84 -9.19 -24.99
CA TRP A 271 5.17 -8.72 -24.63
C TRP A 271 5.39 -7.32 -25.19
N GLY A 272 5.84 -6.41 -24.33
CA GLY A 272 6.06 -5.01 -24.64
C GLY A 272 7.08 -4.36 -23.71
N ARG A 273 7.27 -3.05 -23.87
CA ARG A 273 8.14 -2.24 -23.02
C ARG A 273 7.47 -0.91 -22.70
N ASP A 274 7.90 -0.34 -21.59
CA ASP A 274 7.58 1.03 -21.20
C ASP A 274 6.07 1.27 -21.01
N TYR A 275 5.36 0.28 -20.45
CA TYR A 275 3.92 0.36 -20.14
C TYR A 275 3.61 1.56 -19.24
N HIS A 276 2.52 2.28 -19.53
CA HIS A 276 2.12 3.53 -18.87
C HIS A 276 3.13 4.68 -19.00
N THR A 277 3.95 4.67 -20.06
CA THR A 277 4.82 5.80 -20.41
C THR A 277 4.54 6.27 -21.85
N PRO A 278 4.98 7.47 -22.25
CA PRO A 278 4.87 7.92 -23.64
C PRO A 278 5.58 7.02 -24.68
N LEU A 279 6.46 6.12 -24.23
CA LEU A 279 7.19 5.19 -25.09
C LEU A 279 6.58 3.78 -25.12
N GLU A 280 5.39 3.62 -24.53
CA GLU A 280 4.69 2.35 -24.48
C GLU A 280 4.56 1.71 -25.86
N ARG A 281 5.03 0.46 -25.97
CA ARG A 281 5.01 -0.31 -27.21
C ARG A 281 4.91 -1.79 -26.93
N LEU A 282 4.31 -2.52 -27.87
CA LEU A 282 4.22 -3.97 -27.85
C LEU A 282 4.89 -4.58 -29.09
N HIS A 283 5.27 -5.85 -28.99
CA HIS A 283 5.77 -6.60 -30.13
C HIS A 283 4.60 -7.20 -30.92
N THR A 284 4.36 -6.66 -32.11
CA THR A 284 3.20 -7.02 -32.97
C THR A 284 3.19 -8.50 -33.35
N GLY A 285 4.35 -9.07 -33.74
CA GLY A 285 4.45 -10.50 -34.07
C GLY A 285 4.03 -11.42 -32.92
N TYR A 286 4.49 -11.16 -31.69
CA TYR A 286 4.04 -11.90 -30.52
C TYR A 286 2.56 -11.66 -30.24
N ALA A 287 2.13 -10.40 -30.16
CA ALA A 287 0.77 -10.04 -29.74
C ALA A 287 -0.32 -10.54 -30.69
N PHE A 288 -0.09 -10.53 -32.01
CA PHE A 288 -1.11 -10.86 -33.01
C PHE A 288 -0.95 -12.25 -33.64
N SER A 289 0.22 -12.90 -33.51
CA SER A 289 0.44 -14.24 -34.08
C SER A 289 0.68 -15.32 -33.03
N VAL A 290 1.43 -15.04 -31.96
CA VAL A 290 1.81 -16.03 -30.94
C VAL A 290 0.80 -16.08 -29.80
N LEU A 291 0.53 -14.93 -29.18
CA LEU A 291 -0.34 -14.81 -28.01
C LEU A 291 -1.73 -15.44 -28.20
N PRO A 292 -2.46 -15.23 -29.33
CA PRO A 292 -3.76 -15.85 -29.52
C PRO A 292 -3.69 -17.39 -29.56
N ARG A 293 -2.59 -17.94 -30.10
CA ARG A 293 -2.35 -19.40 -30.14
C ARG A 293 -2.03 -19.95 -28.75
N VAL A 294 -1.22 -19.23 -27.96
CA VAL A 294 -0.91 -19.60 -26.57
C VAL A 294 -2.19 -19.63 -25.73
N VAL A 295 -3.00 -18.57 -25.78
CA VAL A 295 -4.28 -18.50 -25.06
C VAL A 295 -5.20 -19.64 -25.49
N SER A 296 -5.34 -19.87 -26.81
CA SER A 296 -6.17 -20.96 -27.33
C SER A 296 -5.70 -22.34 -26.84
N GLN A 297 -4.39 -22.61 -26.84
CA GLN A 297 -3.85 -23.89 -26.34
C GLN A 297 -4.10 -24.09 -24.85
N VAL A 298 -3.92 -23.04 -24.04
CA VAL A 298 -4.24 -23.08 -22.60
C VAL A 298 -5.72 -23.39 -22.41
N CYS A 299 -6.61 -22.69 -23.11
CA CYS A 299 -8.06 -22.93 -23.01
C CYS A 299 -8.46 -24.35 -23.44
N VAL A 300 -7.95 -24.84 -24.57
CA VAL A 300 -8.24 -26.21 -25.04
C VAL A 300 -7.74 -27.24 -24.03
N ALA A 301 -6.50 -27.11 -23.56
CA ALA A 301 -5.96 -28.01 -22.55
C ALA A 301 -6.77 -27.94 -21.24
N LEU A 302 -7.30 -26.78 -20.87
CA LEU A 302 -8.15 -26.65 -19.69
C LEU A 302 -9.51 -27.34 -19.85
N LEU A 303 -10.12 -27.26 -21.03
CA LEU A 303 -11.44 -27.82 -21.33
C LEU A 303 -11.41 -29.32 -21.65
N ASP A 304 -10.27 -29.85 -22.13
CA ASP A 304 -10.11 -31.28 -22.35
C ASP A 304 -10.06 -32.01 -20.99
N GLU A 305 -11.15 -32.69 -20.61
CA GLU A 305 -11.31 -33.45 -19.34
C GLU A 305 -10.46 -34.74 -19.25
N ARG A 306 -9.42 -34.89 -20.07
CA ARG A 306 -8.52 -36.05 -19.97
C ARG A 306 -7.55 -35.93 -18.81
#